data_AF-A0A6P0VV76-F1
#
_entry.id   AF-A0A6P0VV76-F1
#
_cell.length_a   1.000
_cell.length_b   1.000
_cell.length_c   1.000
_cell.angle_alpha   90.00
_cell.angle_beta   90.00
_cell.angle_gamma   90.00
#
_symmetry.space_group_name_H-M   'P 1'
#
loop_
_entity.id
_entity.type
_entity.pdbx_description
1 polymer ?
#
loop_
_entity_poly.entity_id
_entity_poly.type
_entity_poly.pdbx_seq_one_letter_code
_entity_poly.pdbx_strand_id
1 'polypeptide(L)' 'ISVAQVQGVLMLVLVKHQVLIVEFTPAPVKQALTGYGNADKYDVQQAVARELNLEDIPQPDDAADALAVVLTD' A
#
# COMPACT_ATOMS: atom_id res chain seq x y z
N ILE A 1 3.96 -14.23 14.24
CA ILE A 1 5.23 -13.73 14.81
C ILE A 1 6.24 -13.41 13.71
N SER A 2 6.35 -14.25 12.66
CA SER A 2 7.27 -14.05 11.53
C SER A 2 7.20 -12.65 10.89
N VAL A 3 5.99 -12.16 10.56
CA VAL A 3 5.82 -10.85 9.91
C VAL A 3 6.28 -9.69 10.80
N ALA A 4 5.88 -9.70 12.08
CA ALA A 4 6.28 -8.66 13.04
C ALA A 4 7.79 -8.63 13.27
N GLN A 5 8.45 -9.79 13.29
CA GLN A 5 9.91 -9.87 13.39
C GLN A 5 10.61 -9.31 12.15
N VAL A 6 10.12 -9.65 10.96
CA VAL A 6 10.64 -9.13 9.69
C VAL A 6 10.48 -7.61 9.62
N GLN A 7 9.30 -7.08 9.97
CA GLN A 7 9.06 -5.64 10.03
C GLN A 7 10.02 -4.93 10.99
N GLY A 8 10.25 -5.49 12.19
CA GLY A 8 11.18 -4.90 13.16
C GLY A 8 12.61 -4.81 12.64
N VAL A 9 13.09 -5.83 11.93
CA VAL A 9 14.41 -5.80 11.27
C VAL A 9 14.43 -4.77 10.15
N LEU A 10 13.38 -4.71 9.33
CA LEU A 10 13.27 -3.76 8.23
C LEU A 10 13.32 -2.30 8.73
N MET A 11 12.53 -1.98 9.75
CA MET A 11 12.51 -0.65 10.38
C MET A 11 13.88 -0.27 10.92
N LEU A 12 14.56 -1.18 11.63
CA LEU A 12 15.90 -0.92 12.14
C LEU A 12 16.88 -0.58 11.01
N VAL A 13 16.85 -1.32 9.90
CA VAL A 13 17.72 -1.08 8.75
C VAL A 13 17.42 0.28 8.10
N LEU A 14 16.14 0.59 7.87
CA LEU A 14 15.70 1.86 7.28
C LEU A 14 16.12 3.06 8.13
N VAL A 15 15.92 3.00 9.45
CA VAL A 15 16.36 4.05 10.38
C VAL A 15 17.88 4.23 10.36
N LYS A 16 18.65 3.13 10.34
CA LYS A 16 20.13 3.20 10.26
C LYS A 16 20.63 3.86 8.98
N HIS A 17 19.85 3.79 7.91
CA HIS A 17 20.14 4.45 6.63
C HIS A 17 19.45 5.81 6.47
N GLN A 18 18.84 6.36 7.54
CA GLN A 18 18.15 7.65 7.54
C GLN A 18 17.03 7.73 6.48
N VAL A 19 16.40 6.60 6.18
CA VAL A 19 15.23 6.54 5.30
C VAL A 19 13.99 6.86 6.12
N LEU A 20 13.18 7.82 5.65
CA LEU A 20 11.91 8.16 6.28
C LEU A 20 10.96 6.96 6.18
N ILE A 21 10.36 6.61 7.32
CA ILE A 21 9.34 5.56 7.40
C ILE A 21 8.00 6.25 7.63
N VAL A 22 7.03 5.96 6.77
CA VAL A 22 5.65 6.40 6.91
C VAL A 22 4.77 5.16 6.98
N GLU A 23 3.89 5.12 7.97
CA GLU A 23 2.92 4.03 8.14
C GLU A 23 1.52 4.54 7.84
N PHE A 24 0.84 3.85 6.93
CA PHE A 24 -0.55 4.12 6.60
C PHE A 24 -1.43 3.03 7.19
N THR A 25 -2.51 3.44 7.84
CA THR A 25 -3.58 2.50 8.18
C THR A 25 -4.42 2.22 6.91
N PRO A 26 -5.15 1.09 6.84
CA PRO A 26 -5.91 0.74 5.64
C PRO A 26 -7.01 1.74 5.24
N ALA A 27 -7.60 2.43 6.21
CA ALA A 27 -8.75 3.32 5.97
C ALA A 27 -8.39 4.57 5.14
N PRO A 28 -7.31 5.33 5.46
CA PRO A 28 -6.80 6.40 4.62
C PRO A 28 -6.50 5.96 3.18
N VAL A 29 -5.85 4.81 2.98
CA VAL A 29 -5.54 4.27 1.65
C VAL A 29 -6.81 4.04 0.84
N LYS A 30 -7.81 3.37 1.45
CA LYS A 30 -9.12 3.15 0.82
C LYS A 30 -9.78 4.47 0.47
N GLN A 31 -9.80 5.42 1.40
CA GLN A 31 -10.45 6.70 1.16
C GLN A 31 -9.78 7.54 0.07
N ALA A 32 -8.44 7.55 0.01
CA ALA A 32 -7.68 8.26 -1.01
C ALA A 32 -7.95 7.70 -2.42
N LEU A 33 -8.02 6.37 -2.55
CA LEU A 33 -8.13 5.71 -3.86
C LEU A 33 -9.56 5.53 -4.36
N THR A 34 -10.52 5.24 -3.48
CA THR A 34 -11.91 4.92 -3.89
C THR A 34 -12.91 6.01 -3.52
N GLY A 35 -12.50 6.98 -2.70
CA GLY A 35 -13.35 8.05 -2.17
C GLY A 35 -14.14 7.68 -0.91
N TYR A 36 -14.05 6.44 -0.41
CA TYR A 36 -14.71 6.01 0.82
C TYR A 36 -13.92 4.93 1.58
N GLY A 37 -13.83 5.06 2.90
CA GLY A 37 -12.96 4.21 3.74
C GLY A 37 -13.37 2.73 3.87
N ASN A 38 -14.59 2.37 3.47
CA ASN A 38 -15.11 1.00 3.55
C ASN A 38 -14.98 0.19 2.24
N ALA A 39 -14.19 0.65 1.28
CA ALA A 39 -13.98 -0.07 0.02
C ALA A 39 -13.38 -1.48 0.21
N ASP A 40 -13.78 -2.40 -0.65
CA ASP A 40 -13.23 -3.76 -0.66
C ASP A 40 -11.86 -3.80 -1.33
N LYS A 41 -11.10 -4.89 -1.12
CA LYS A 41 -9.75 -5.02 -1.67
C LYS A 41 -9.74 -4.88 -3.20
N TYR A 42 -10.73 -5.46 -3.87
CA TYR A 42 -10.87 -5.39 -5.33
C TYR A 42 -11.15 -3.97 -5.84
N ASP A 43 -11.89 -3.16 -5.09
CA ASP A 43 -12.17 -1.77 -5.46
C ASP A 43 -10.89 -0.93 -5.43
N VAL A 44 -10.05 -1.15 -4.41
CA VAL A 44 -8.74 -0.49 -4.30
C VAL A 44 -7.83 -0.91 -5.45
N GLN A 45 -7.76 -2.21 -5.77
CA GLN A 45 -6.96 -2.73 -6.87
C GLN A 45 -7.40 -2.15 -8.24
N GLN A 46 -8.70 -2.04 -8.48
CA GLN A 46 -9.22 -1.38 -9.68
C GLN A 46 -8.91 0.11 -9.71
N ALA A 47 -9.01 0.80 -8.57
CA ALA A 47 -8.65 2.21 -8.48
C ALA A 47 -7.17 2.43 -8.83
N VAL A 48 -6.26 1.59 -8.32
CA VAL A 48 -4.84 1.62 -8.67
C VAL A 48 -4.62 1.42 -10.18
N ALA A 49 -5.27 0.42 -10.78
CA ALA A 49 -5.16 0.18 -12.21
C ALA A 49 -5.64 1.38 -13.03
N ARG A 50 -6.77 2.01 -12.63
CA ARG A 50 -7.31 3.21 -13.29
C ARG A 50 -6.38 4.42 -13.15
N GLU A 51 -5.86 4.68 -11.96
CA GLU A 51 -5.00 5.84 -11.69
C GLU A 51 -3.68 5.75 -12.45
N LEU A 52 -3.16 4.54 -12.63
CA LEU A 52 -1.92 4.27 -13.36
C LEU A 52 -2.13 3.96 -14.85
N ASN A 53 -3.36 4.06 -15.36
CA ASN A 53 -3.74 3.69 -16.74
C ASN A 53 -3.25 2.29 -17.16
N LEU A 54 -3.37 1.31 -16.26
CA LEU A 54 -3.06 -0.08 -16.53
C LEU A 54 -4.28 -0.78 -17.14
N GLU A 55 -4.04 -1.64 -18.14
CA GLU A 55 -5.10 -2.42 -18.80
C GLU A 55 -5.70 -3.47 -17.85
N ASP A 56 -4.87 -4.04 -16.97
CA ASP A 56 -5.23 -5.09 -16.03
C ASP A 56 -4.83 -4.73 -14.60
N ILE A 57 -5.47 -5.38 -13.63
CA ILE A 57 -5.11 -5.28 -12.21
C ILE A 57 -3.68 -5.84 -12.02
N PRO A 58 -2.76 -5.10 -11.35
CA PRO A 58 -1.40 -5.56 -11.10
C PRO A 58 -1.40 -6.91 -10.38
N GLN A 59 -0.64 -7.85 -10.92
CA GLN A 59 -0.38 -9.15 -10.31
C GLN A 59 1.11 -9.28 -9.99
N PRO A 60 1.48 -9.90 -8.85
CA PRO A 60 0.62 -10.47 -7.81
C PRO A 60 -0.08 -9.38 -6.97
N ASP A 61 -1.09 -9.77 -6.17
CA ASP A 61 -1.85 -8.87 -5.30
C ASP A 61 -0.98 -7.90 -4.47
N ASP A 62 0.19 -8.35 -4.00
CA ASP A 62 1.14 -7.54 -3.23
C ASP A 62 1.66 -6.32 -4.01
N ALA A 63 1.74 -6.42 -5.35
CA ALA A 63 2.17 -5.30 -6.20
C ALA A 63 1.09 -4.21 -6.24
N ALA A 64 -0.19 -4.58 -6.33
CA ALA A 64 -1.29 -3.63 -6.28
C ALA A 64 -1.37 -2.95 -4.89
N ASP A 65 -1.16 -3.72 -3.82
CA ASP A 65 -1.15 -3.18 -2.45
C ASP A 65 0.03 -2.20 -2.24
N ALA A 66 1.21 -2.48 -2.79
CA ALA A 66 2.35 -1.57 -2.74
C ALA A 66 2.09 -0.26 -3.52
N LEU A 67 1.52 -0.35 -4.72
CA LEU A 67 1.16 0.81 -5.52
C LEU A 67 0.07 1.65 -4.85
N ALA A 68 -0.89 1.01 -4.20
CA ALA A 68 -1.93 1.70 -3.43
C ALA A 68 -1.33 2.59 -2.33
N VAL A 69 -0.33 2.07 -1.60
CA VAL A 69 0.36 2.84 -0.56
C VAL A 69 1.14 4.02 -1.16
N VAL A 70 1.80 3.85 -2.31
CA VAL A 70 2.53 4.94 -2.99
C VAL A 70 1.61 6.06 -3.47
N LEU A 71 0.39 5.72 -3.89
CA LEU A 71 -0.63 6.68 -4.32
C LEU A 71 -1.32 7.39 -3.13
N THR A 72 -1.06 6.97 -1.90
CA THR A 72 -1.63 7.58 -0.69
C THR A 72 -0.62 8.56 -0.09
N ASP A 73 -1.02 9.82 0.07
CA ASP A 73 -0.22 10.92 0.65
C ASP A 73 -0.43 11.03 2.17
#